data_AF-A0A0V1GMY5-F1
#
_entry.id   AF-A0A0V1GMY5-F1
#
_cell.length_a   1.000
_cell.length_b   1.000
_cell.length_c   1.000
_cell.angle_alpha   90.00
_cell.angle_beta   90.00
_cell.angle_gamma   90.00
#
_symmetry.space_group_name_H-M   'P 1'
#
loop_
_entity.id
_entity.type
_entity.pdbx_description
1 polymer ?
#
loop_
_entity_poly.entity_id
_entity_poly.type
_entity_poly.pdbx_seq_one_letter_code
_entity_poly.pdbx_strand_id
1 'polypeptide(L)'
;TDAASWIVHTVPGFPAAKTGYSWPVAENANGHLLICLTIPESQINAIAASLLRAEPLVHYNDIPETETAGMEYFKKLADGQFATVPPYTSRQSIKTKGAPEVTVNVYSKLAASRYEIYRKVIVKALKKTIKVWSRRDNKLKGDCRVLQRNIRLIKSPARVGDHDTNLDADLTNWAVSDPGNIFCHIDRPYAKNQTVESAMAVCIDQADIFARFNDIAAQVENCPQ
;
A
#
# COMPACT_ATOMS: atom_id res chain seq x y z
N THR A 1 3.60 13.21 -24.49
CA THR A 1 3.52 13.92 -23.19
C THR A 1 4.17 13.03 -22.15
N ASP A 2 5.19 13.50 -21.44
CA ASP A 2 5.89 12.78 -20.35
C ASP A 2 4.90 12.34 -19.26
N ALA A 3 4.40 11.11 -19.33
CA ALA A 3 3.41 10.57 -18.40
C ALA A 3 3.41 9.05 -18.39
N ALA A 4 3.46 8.48 -17.19
CA ALA A 4 3.24 7.07 -16.95
C ALA A 4 1.99 6.85 -16.09
N SER A 5 1.43 5.65 -16.17
CA SER A 5 0.39 5.19 -15.25
C SER A 5 0.97 4.16 -14.29
N TRP A 6 0.81 4.39 -12.99
CA TRP A 6 1.17 3.42 -11.96
C TRP A 6 -0.10 2.88 -11.31
N ILE A 7 -0.29 1.57 -11.43
CA ILE A 7 -1.47 0.87 -10.90
C ILE A 7 -1.05 -0.02 -9.74
N VAL A 8 -1.79 0.06 -8.64
CA VAL A 8 -1.62 -0.82 -7.47
C VAL A 8 -2.97 -1.43 -7.12
N HIS A 9 -3.02 -2.74 -6.90
CA HIS A 9 -4.26 -3.45 -6.63
C HIS A 9 -4.08 -4.72 -5.81
N THR A 10 -5.21 -5.31 -5.38
CA THR A 10 -5.26 -6.55 -4.59
C THR A 10 -5.72 -7.77 -5.38
N VAL A 11 -6.09 -7.61 -6.64
CA VAL A 11 -6.63 -8.68 -7.50
C VAL A 11 -5.54 -9.72 -7.87
N PRO A 12 -5.63 -10.97 -7.38
CA PRO A 12 -4.67 -12.02 -7.74
C PRO A 12 -4.70 -12.34 -9.24
N GLY A 13 -3.53 -12.51 -9.85
CA GLY A 13 -3.41 -12.90 -11.26
C GLY A 13 -3.80 -11.83 -12.30
N PHE A 14 -4.15 -10.62 -11.85
CA PHE A 14 -4.42 -9.48 -12.71
C PHE A 14 -3.21 -8.52 -12.76
N PRO A 15 -2.95 -7.85 -13.89
CA PRO A 15 -3.33 -8.30 -15.23
C PRO A 15 -2.62 -9.63 -15.55
N ALA A 16 -3.22 -10.42 -16.44
CA ALA A 16 -2.58 -11.62 -16.91
C ALA A 16 -1.38 -11.25 -17.81
N ALA A 17 -0.18 -11.63 -17.40
CA ALA A 17 1.05 -11.26 -18.10
C ALA A 17 0.96 -11.64 -19.59
N LYS A 18 1.37 -10.73 -20.48
CA LYS A 18 1.38 -10.87 -21.95
C LYS A 18 0.01 -11.08 -22.63
N THR A 19 -1.06 -11.26 -21.87
CA THR A 19 -2.41 -11.55 -22.41
C THR A 19 -3.39 -10.40 -22.18
N GLY A 20 -2.97 -9.36 -21.43
CA GLY A 20 -3.68 -8.09 -21.29
C GLY A 20 -4.52 -7.99 -20.03
N TYR A 21 -5.41 -7.00 -20.01
CA TYR A 21 -6.26 -6.64 -18.86
C TYR A 21 -7.54 -7.49 -18.80
N SER A 22 -7.40 -8.80 -18.62
CA SER A 22 -8.54 -9.70 -18.43
C SER A 22 -8.86 -9.88 -16.94
N TRP A 23 -10.10 -9.59 -16.54
CA TRP A 23 -10.54 -9.74 -15.15
C TRP A 23 -10.70 -11.23 -14.76
N PRO A 24 -10.10 -11.69 -13.64
CA PRO A 24 -10.29 -13.06 -13.18
C PRO A 24 -11.69 -13.28 -12.61
N VAL A 25 -12.52 -14.10 -13.27
CA VAL A 25 -13.92 -14.35 -12.85
C VAL A 25 -14.04 -14.89 -11.41
N ALA A 26 -13.04 -15.64 -10.94
CA ALA A 26 -13.00 -16.16 -9.57
C ALA A 26 -12.98 -15.05 -8.50
N GLU A 27 -12.52 -13.85 -8.85
CA GLU A 27 -12.39 -12.71 -7.95
C GLU A 27 -13.68 -11.88 -7.85
N ASN A 28 -14.75 -12.24 -8.57
CA ASN A 28 -16.06 -11.58 -8.46
C ASN A 28 -16.69 -11.70 -7.07
N ALA A 29 -16.32 -12.72 -6.31
CA ALA A 29 -16.86 -12.97 -4.97
C ALA A 29 -16.13 -12.19 -3.87
N ASN A 30 -15.02 -11.51 -4.20
CA ASN A 30 -14.14 -10.85 -3.23
C ASN A 30 -14.17 -9.33 -3.37
N GLY A 31 -13.97 -8.63 -2.25
CA GLY A 31 -13.69 -7.21 -2.22
C GLY A 31 -12.26 -6.91 -2.70
N HIS A 32 -12.13 -6.00 -3.66
CA HIS A 32 -10.85 -5.55 -4.20
C HIS A 32 -10.71 -4.04 -4.23
N LEU A 33 -9.46 -3.59 -4.26
CA LEU A 33 -9.11 -2.19 -4.45
C LEU A 33 -8.16 -2.08 -5.63
N LEU A 34 -8.42 -1.10 -6.50
CA LEU A 34 -7.55 -0.72 -7.60
C LEU A 34 -7.31 0.79 -7.51
N ILE A 35 -6.05 1.20 -7.57
CA ILE A 35 -5.62 2.59 -7.56
C ILE A 35 -4.80 2.81 -8.82
N CYS A 36 -5.19 3.78 -9.66
CA CYS A 36 -4.43 4.20 -10.83
C CYS A 36 -3.97 5.64 -10.64
N LEU A 37 -2.66 5.86 -10.71
CA LEU A 37 -2.04 7.17 -10.57
C LEU A 37 -1.38 7.55 -11.90
N THR A 38 -1.75 8.70 -12.45
CA THR A 38 -0.96 9.32 -13.52
C THR A 38 0.21 10.05 -12.88
N ILE A 39 1.43 9.76 -13.33
CA ILE A 39 2.68 10.33 -12.78
C ILE A 39 3.56 10.84 -13.93
N PRO A 40 4.45 11.82 -13.69
CA PRO A 40 5.54 12.10 -14.62
C PRO A 40 6.51 10.91 -14.69
N GLU A 41 7.08 10.60 -15.85
CA GLU A 41 8.04 9.50 -16.04
C GLU A 41 9.31 9.71 -15.20
N SER A 42 9.69 10.97 -14.97
CA SER A 42 10.78 11.34 -14.04
C SER A 42 10.61 10.78 -12.62
N GLN A 43 9.40 10.39 -12.21
CA GLN A 43 9.13 9.83 -10.88
C GLN A 43 9.18 8.30 -10.84
N ILE A 44 9.32 7.62 -11.98
CA ILE A 44 9.42 6.15 -12.06
C ILE A 44 10.60 5.64 -11.22
N ASN A 45 11.76 6.30 -11.32
CA ASN A 45 12.95 5.87 -10.58
C ASN A 45 12.78 6.00 -9.06
N ALA A 46 12.00 6.97 -8.59
CA ALA A 46 11.67 7.10 -7.16
C ALA A 46 10.73 5.97 -6.71
N ILE A 47 9.75 5.58 -7.52
CA ILE A 47 8.89 4.41 -7.22
C ILE A 47 9.74 3.14 -7.17
N ALA A 48 10.62 2.94 -8.15
CA ALA A 48 11.52 1.79 -8.21
C ALA A 48 12.39 1.69 -6.94
N ALA A 49 12.89 2.81 -6.41
CA ALA A 49 13.66 2.83 -5.17
C ALA A 49 12.87 2.28 -3.97
N SER A 50 11.55 2.51 -3.91
CA SER A 50 10.68 1.90 -2.90
C SER A 50 10.41 0.42 -3.18
N LEU A 51 10.17 0.05 -4.44
CA LEU A 51 9.92 -1.33 -4.84
C LEU A 51 11.12 -2.25 -4.55
N LEU A 52 12.35 -1.75 -4.68
CA LEU A 52 13.55 -2.50 -4.30
C LEU A 52 13.57 -3.01 -2.86
N ARG A 53 12.84 -2.35 -1.94
CA ARG A 53 12.68 -2.84 -0.56
C ARG A 53 11.44 -3.70 -0.39
N ALA A 54 10.46 -3.59 -1.27
CA ALA A 54 9.28 -4.45 -1.27
C ALA A 54 9.55 -5.84 -1.90
N GLU A 55 10.72 -6.05 -2.52
CA GLU A 55 11.15 -7.31 -3.14
C GLU A 55 10.06 -7.94 -4.04
N PRO A 56 9.43 -7.17 -4.96
CA PRO A 56 8.38 -7.71 -5.81
C PRO A 56 8.96 -8.68 -6.85
N LEU A 57 8.14 -9.63 -7.28
CA LEU A 57 8.45 -10.46 -8.44
C LEU A 57 8.09 -9.70 -9.72
N VAL A 58 9.08 -9.42 -10.56
CA VAL A 58 8.87 -8.82 -11.89
C VAL A 58 8.52 -9.91 -12.88
N HIS A 59 7.23 -10.03 -13.23
CA HIS A 59 6.75 -11.07 -14.15
C HIS A 59 6.98 -10.75 -15.63
N TYR A 60 7.00 -9.47 -15.98
CA TYR A 60 7.18 -9.00 -17.35
C TYR A 60 7.67 -7.55 -17.34
N ASN A 61 8.61 -7.24 -18.23
CA ASN A 61 9.12 -5.89 -18.47
C ASN A 61 9.35 -5.73 -19.98
N ASP A 62 8.80 -4.67 -20.56
CA ASP A 62 8.92 -4.32 -21.98
C ASP A 62 9.22 -2.82 -22.15
N ILE A 63 9.82 -2.22 -21.13
CA ILE A 63 10.22 -0.80 -21.18
C ILE A 63 11.59 -0.72 -21.88
N PRO A 64 11.72 0.04 -22.98
CA PRO A 64 13.00 0.20 -23.66
C PRO A 64 14.08 0.80 -22.76
N GLU A 65 15.33 0.35 -22.91
CA GLU A 65 16.45 0.88 -22.12
C GLU A 65 16.63 2.40 -22.28
N THR A 66 16.31 2.94 -23.47
CA THR A 66 16.37 4.37 -23.76
C THR A 66 15.43 5.20 -22.89
N GLU A 67 14.24 4.68 -22.57
CA GLU A 67 13.25 5.35 -21.71
C GLU A 67 13.65 5.32 -20.23
N THR A 68 14.49 4.35 -19.86
CA THR A 68 14.96 4.16 -18.48
C THR A 68 16.40 4.62 -18.29
N ALA A 69 16.95 5.34 -19.28
CA ALA A 69 18.30 5.87 -19.23
C ALA A 69 18.46 6.79 -18.00
N GLY A 70 19.44 6.48 -17.15
CA GLY A 70 19.67 7.19 -15.89
C GLY A 70 18.78 6.76 -14.71
N MET A 71 17.85 5.82 -14.90
CA MET A 71 17.01 5.28 -13.82
C MET A 71 17.67 4.08 -13.12
N GLU A 72 18.69 4.35 -12.31
CA GLU A 72 19.49 3.30 -11.65
C GLU A 72 18.66 2.31 -10.82
N TYR A 73 17.66 2.79 -10.07
CA TYR A 73 16.83 1.91 -9.23
C TYR A 73 15.88 1.08 -10.08
N PHE A 74 15.37 1.63 -11.18
CA PHE A 74 14.57 0.86 -12.13
C PHE A 74 15.39 -0.29 -12.73
N LYS A 75 16.62 0.00 -13.17
CA LYS A 75 17.52 -1.03 -13.71
C LYS A 75 17.76 -2.16 -12.71
N LYS A 76 18.09 -1.83 -11.45
CA LYS A 76 18.25 -2.84 -10.39
C LYS A 76 16.99 -3.66 -10.17
N LEU A 77 15.81 -3.03 -10.21
CA LEU A 77 14.53 -3.72 -10.05
C LEU A 77 14.26 -4.68 -11.21
N ALA A 78 14.48 -4.23 -12.45
CA ALA A 78 14.32 -5.03 -13.65
C ALA A 78 15.29 -6.23 -13.69
N ASP A 79 16.52 -6.05 -13.18
CA ASP A 79 17.54 -7.08 -13.06
C ASP A 79 17.33 -8.02 -11.85
N GLY A 80 16.28 -7.82 -11.05
CA GLY A 80 15.99 -8.61 -9.84
C GLY A 80 17.00 -8.41 -8.70
N GLN A 81 17.71 -7.28 -8.69
CA GLN A 81 18.75 -6.97 -7.71
C GLN A 81 18.16 -6.20 -6.53
N PHE A 82 17.91 -6.90 -5.42
CA PHE A 82 17.39 -6.30 -4.19
C PHE A 82 18.50 -5.93 -3.21
N ALA A 83 18.24 -4.91 -2.40
CA ALA A 83 19.20 -4.48 -1.39
C ALA A 83 19.30 -5.52 -0.26
N THR A 84 20.50 -6.00 0.02
CA THR A 84 20.77 -6.97 1.10
C THR A 84 21.22 -6.33 2.40
N VAL A 85 21.53 -5.03 2.36
CA VAL A 85 22.10 -4.26 3.48
C VAL A 85 21.22 -3.07 3.89
N PRO A 86 21.40 -2.53 5.11
CA PRO A 86 20.69 -1.34 5.55
C PRO A 86 20.83 -0.13 4.60
N PRO A 87 19.87 0.81 4.59
CA PRO A 87 18.68 0.88 5.45
C PRO A 87 17.56 -0.08 5.03
N TYR A 88 17.04 -0.92 5.94
CA TYR A 88 16.06 -1.96 5.58
C TYR A 88 14.64 -1.46 5.26
N THR A 89 14.42 -0.14 5.28
CA THR A 89 13.16 0.52 4.96
C THR A 89 13.40 1.66 3.98
N SER A 90 12.45 1.90 3.08
CA SER A 90 12.46 3.07 2.19
C SER A 90 11.22 3.92 2.41
N ARG A 91 11.37 5.23 2.15
CA ARG A 91 10.27 6.18 2.01
C ARG A 91 10.58 7.07 0.83
N GLN A 92 9.69 7.06 -0.16
CA GLN A 92 9.75 7.95 -1.30
C GLN A 92 8.48 8.77 -1.36
N SER A 93 8.59 10.04 -1.75
CA SER A 93 7.45 10.91 -1.97
C SER A 93 7.39 11.25 -3.44
N ILE A 94 6.27 10.92 -4.06
CA ILE A 94 5.98 11.24 -5.45
C ILE A 94 4.80 12.21 -5.52
N LYS A 95 4.62 12.83 -6.68
CA LYS A 95 3.47 13.66 -7.01
C LYS A 95 2.78 13.16 -8.26
N THR A 96 1.46 13.11 -8.25
CA THR A 96 0.69 12.81 -9.45
C THR A 96 0.83 13.94 -10.46
N LYS A 97 0.70 13.58 -11.74
CA LYS A 97 0.60 14.55 -12.83
C LYS A 97 -0.83 15.07 -12.89
N GLY A 98 -1.01 16.38 -12.75
CA GLY A 98 -2.32 17.03 -12.82
C GLY A 98 -2.38 18.32 -12.01
N ALA A 99 -3.50 19.03 -12.12
CA ALA A 99 -3.80 20.20 -11.29
C ALA A 99 -5.15 19.95 -10.58
N PRO A 100 -5.17 19.82 -9.24
CA PRO A 100 -4.04 19.88 -8.32
C PRO A 100 -3.18 18.60 -8.35
N GLU A 101 -1.87 18.75 -8.07
CA GLU A 101 -0.99 17.62 -7.81
C GLU A 101 -1.35 16.97 -6.48
N VAL A 102 -1.32 15.63 -6.42
CA VAL A 102 -1.56 14.87 -5.18
C VAL A 102 -0.24 14.27 -4.71
N THR A 103 0.08 14.46 -3.43
CA THR A 103 1.27 13.85 -2.82
C THR A 103 0.98 12.39 -2.46
N VAL A 104 1.86 11.49 -2.91
CA VAL A 104 1.79 10.07 -2.61
C VAL A 104 3.11 9.64 -1.96
N ASN A 105 3.03 9.12 -0.74
CA ASN A 105 4.16 8.56 -0.03
C ASN A 105 4.17 7.03 -0.21
N VAL A 106 5.29 6.49 -0.69
CA VAL A 106 5.49 5.05 -0.83
C VAL A 106 6.45 4.60 0.27
N TYR A 107 5.95 3.78 1.18
CA TYR A 107 6.72 3.17 2.26
C TYR A 107 7.00 1.71 1.92
N SER A 108 8.18 1.21 2.23
CA SER A 108 8.49 -0.20 2.04
C SER A 108 9.52 -0.72 3.03
N LYS A 109 9.53 -2.04 3.23
CA LYS A 109 10.47 -2.76 4.10
C LYS A 109 10.89 -4.08 3.46
N LEU A 110 12.14 -4.45 3.71
CA LEU A 110 12.63 -5.81 3.43
C LEU A 110 12.15 -6.82 4.46
N ALA A 111 12.12 -8.09 4.07
CA ALA A 111 11.94 -9.22 5.01
C ALA A 111 12.98 -9.21 6.14
N ALA A 112 14.22 -8.84 5.81
CA ALA A 112 15.33 -8.78 6.76
C ALA A 112 15.12 -7.76 7.91
N SER A 113 14.26 -6.75 7.72
CA SER A 113 13.97 -5.75 8.76
C SER A 113 13.31 -6.35 10.00
N ARG A 114 12.60 -7.48 9.85
CA ARG A 114 11.69 -8.05 10.87
C ARG A 114 10.62 -7.08 11.38
N TYR A 115 10.41 -5.97 10.67
CA TYR A 115 9.44 -4.95 11.06
C TYR A 115 8.04 -5.34 10.65
N GLU A 116 7.09 -4.94 11.49
CA GLU A 116 5.67 -4.94 11.19
C GLU A 116 5.38 -3.61 10.47
N ILE A 117 4.95 -3.65 9.19
CA ILE A 117 4.85 -2.43 8.36
C ILE A 117 3.93 -1.34 8.93
N TYR A 118 2.83 -1.71 9.57
CA TYR A 118 1.84 -0.74 10.06
C TYR A 118 2.42 0.12 11.18
N ARG A 119 2.93 -0.48 12.26
CA ARG A 119 3.44 0.24 13.43
C ARG A 119 4.85 0.78 13.23
N LYS A 120 5.75 -0.06 12.74
CA LYS A 120 7.19 0.25 12.72
C LYS A 120 7.59 1.12 11.53
N VAL A 121 6.78 1.16 10.47
CA VAL A 121 7.01 1.99 9.29
C VAL A 121 5.96 3.09 9.18
N ILE A 122 4.68 2.76 8.98
CA ILE A 122 3.63 3.76 8.68
C ILE A 122 3.37 4.68 9.88
N VAL A 123 2.96 4.15 11.03
CA VAL A 123 2.66 4.95 12.24
C VAL A 123 3.90 5.75 12.69
N LYS A 124 5.09 5.14 12.62
CA LYS A 124 6.36 5.81 12.96
C LYS A 124 6.64 7.00 12.03
N ALA A 125 6.37 6.85 10.74
CA ALA A 125 6.61 7.90 9.75
C ALA A 125 5.54 9.00 9.81
N LEU A 126 4.27 8.62 9.91
CA LEU A 126 3.14 9.57 9.96
C LEU A 126 3.05 10.29 11.31
N LYS A 127 3.55 9.67 12.39
CA LYS A 127 3.38 10.14 13.78
C LYS A 127 1.90 10.42 14.12
N LYS A 128 1.01 9.57 13.58
CA LYS A 128 -0.45 9.66 13.72
C LYS A 128 -1.01 8.30 14.11
N THR A 129 -2.18 8.30 14.75
CA THR A 129 -2.98 7.08 14.86
C THR A 129 -3.49 6.70 13.47
N ILE A 130 -3.63 5.40 13.21
CA ILE A 130 -4.28 4.89 12.00
C ILE A 130 -5.42 3.95 12.37
N LYS A 131 -6.50 3.99 11.58
CA LYS A 131 -7.60 3.01 11.61
C LYS A 131 -7.37 1.99 10.50
N VAL A 132 -7.34 0.70 10.83
CA VAL A 132 -6.89 -0.37 9.93
C VAL A 132 -8.04 -1.32 9.58
N TRP A 133 -8.23 -1.53 8.28
CA TRP A 133 -9.06 -2.59 7.70
C TRP A 133 -8.14 -3.61 7.05
N SER A 134 -8.21 -4.86 7.50
CA SER A 134 -7.34 -5.93 7.02
C SER A 134 -7.81 -7.27 7.58
N ARG A 135 -7.57 -8.36 6.84
CA ARG A 135 -7.56 -9.72 7.42
C ARG A 135 -6.50 -9.83 8.51
N ARG A 136 -6.76 -10.67 9.51
CA ARG A 136 -5.95 -10.73 10.74
C ARG A 136 -5.70 -12.18 11.16
N ASP A 137 -4.52 -12.42 11.72
CA ASP A 137 -4.18 -13.68 12.38
C ASP A 137 -4.51 -13.68 13.88
N ASN A 138 -5.18 -12.62 14.36
CA ASN A 138 -5.52 -12.35 15.76
C ASN A 138 -4.32 -12.27 16.73
N LYS A 139 -3.08 -12.30 16.24
CA LYS A 139 -1.86 -12.19 17.08
C LYS A 139 -1.47 -10.74 17.31
N LEU A 140 -1.63 -9.89 16.30
CA LEU A 140 -1.46 -8.45 16.45
C LEU A 140 -2.76 -7.84 17.00
N LYS A 141 -2.62 -6.99 18.02
CA LYS A 141 -3.74 -6.30 18.67
C LYS A 141 -3.65 -4.80 18.37
N GLY A 142 -4.80 -4.14 18.31
CA GLY A 142 -4.83 -2.69 18.33
C GLY A 142 -4.17 -2.15 19.59
N ASP A 143 -3.69 -0.92 19.56
CA ASP A 143 -3.18 -0.23 20.74
C ASP A 143 -3.88 1.12 20.91
N CYS A 144 -3.93 1.57 22.17
CA CYS A 144 -4.55 2.84 22.54
C CYS A 144 -3.71 3.63 23.54
N ARG A 145 -2.50 3.13 23.84
CA ARG A 145 -1.69 3.57 24.99
C ARG A 145 -0.86 4.82 24.69
N VAL A 146 -0.61 5.15 23.42
CA VAL A 146 0.28 6.25 23.04
C VAL A 146 -0.52 7.35 22.35
N LEU A 147 -0.41 8.59 22.84
CA LEU A 147 -1.09 9.71 22.20
C LEU A 147 -0.66 9.84 20.73
N GLN A 148 -1.64 9.82 19.82
CA GLN A 148 -1.46 10.03 18.38
C GLN A 148 -0.46 9.09 17.68
N ARG A 149 -0.21 7.88 18.20
CA ARG A 149 0.64 6.86 17.54
C ARG A 149 0.10 5.45 17.74
N ASN A 150 -1.21 5.33 17.57
CA ASN A 150 -1.93 4.10 17.78
C ASN A 150 -2.35 3.40 16.47
N ILE A 151 -2.75 2.15 16.59
CA ILE A 151 -3.41 1.32 15.59
C ILE A 151 -4.77 0.95 16.18
N ARG A 152 -5.84 1.46 15.56
CA ARG A 152 -7.22 1.11 15.89
C ARG A 152 -7.76 0.18 14.81
N LEU A 153 -8.36 -0.93 15.21
CA LEU A 153 -8.89 -1.91 14.25
C LEU A 153 -10.33 -1.56 13.92
N ILE A 154 -10.69 -1.54 12.64
CA ILE A 154 -12.06 -1.25 12.18
C ILE A 154 -12.94 -2.48 12.48
N LYS A 155 -14.17 -2.26 12.95
CA LYS A 155 -15.11 -3.35 13.20
C LYS A 155 -15.58 -3.95 11.88
N SER A 156 -15.73 -5.27 11.88
CA SER A 156 -16.33 -6.02 10.77
C SER A 156 -17.66 -6.65 11.24
N PRO A 157 -18.71 -6.65 10.41
CA PRO A 157 -18.79 -6.10 9.05
C PRO A 157 -18.74 -4.56 9.00
N ALA A 158 -18.39 -4.01 7.83
CA ALA A 158 -18.43 -2.58 7.55
C ALA A 158 -19.23 -2.30 6.26
N ARG A 159 -19.88 -1.13 6.20
CA ARG A 159 -20.70 -0.71 5.06
C ARG A 159 -19.85 0.04 4.04
N VAL A 160 -19.87 -0.41 2.79
CA VAL A 160 -19.29 0.29 1.63
C VAL A 160 -20.43 0.62 0.67
N GLY A 161 -20.82 1.91 0.62
CA GLY A 161 -22.01 2.32 -0.14
C GLY A 161 -23.28 1.68 0.43
N ASP A 162 -23.95 0.87 -0.37
CA ASP A 162 -25.13 0.07 0.01
C ASP A 162 -24.82 -1.39 0.35
N HIS A 163 -23.55 -1.80 0.28
CA HIS A 163 -23.10 -3.18 0.48
C HIS A 163 -22.35 -3.38 1.80
N ASP A 164 -22.76 -4.37 2.59
CA ASP A 164 -22.02 -4.76 3.81
C ASP A 164 -20.94 -5.78 3.44
N THR A 165 -19.68 -5.43 3.71
CA THR A 165 -18.51 -6.31 3.53
C THR A 165 -17.97 -6.78 4.87
N ASN A 166 -17.25 -7.89 4.87
CA ASN A 166 -16.56 -8.42 6.04
C ASN A 166 -15.13 -8.80 5.68
N LEU A 167 -14.30 -9.00 6.71
CA LEU A 167 -12.88 -9.28 6.52
C LEU A 167 -12.62 -10.58 5.74
N ASP A 168 -13.52 -11.56 5.77
CA ASP A 168 -13.33 -12.85 5.10
C ASP A 168 -13.64 -12.79 3.60
N ALA A 169 -14.52 -11.88 3.19
CA ALA A 169 -14.85 -11.63 1.78
C ALA A 169 -14.01 -10.49 1.16
N ASP A 170 -13.32 -9.68 1.96
CA ASP A 170 -12.53 -8.56 1.48
C ASP A 170 -11.03 -8.91 1.46
N LEU A 171 -10.38 -8.78 0.30
CA LEU A 171 -8.95 -9.05 0.12
C LEU A 171 -8.09 -7.79 0.26
N THR A 172 -8.69 -6.66 0.60
CA THR A 172 -8.00 -5.39 0.75
C THR A 172 -7.37 -5.23 2.13
N ASN A 173 -6.22 -4.56 2.15
CA ASN A 173 -5.65 -4.03 3.37
C ASN A 173 -5.42 -2.54 3.17
N TRP A 174 -6.02 -1.74 4.04
CA TRP A 174 -5.91 -0.29 3.97
C TRP A 174 -6.02 0.34 5.35
N ALA A 175 -5.56 1.59 5.45
CA ALA A 175 -5.64 2.36 6.66
C ALA A 175 -5.91 3.84 6.38
N VAL A 176 -6.55 4.51 7.34
CA VAL A 176 -6.74 5.97 7.31
C VAL A 176 -6.15 6.61 8.56
N SER A 177 -5.61 7.82 8.44
CA SER A 177 -5.05 8.56 9.57
C SER A 177 -6.11 9.15 10.49
N ASP A 178 -5.86 9.19 11.80
CA ASP A 178 -6.75 9.78 12.80
C ASP A 178 -5.94 10.66 13.79
N PRO A 179 -5.94 12.00 13.67
CA PRO A 179 -6.57 12.82 12.62
C PRO A 179 -5.72 12.94 11.35
N GLY A 180 -6.30 13.39 10.24
CA GLY A 180 -5.57 13.76 9.02
C GLY A 180 -6.34 13.46 7.74
N ASN A 181 -5.67 13.55 6.60
CA ASN A 181 -6.24 13.36 5.26
C ASN A 181 -5.54 12.24 4.47
N ILE A 182 -4.96 11.27 5.19
CA ILE A 182 -4.14 10.22 4.58
C ILE A 182 -4.92 8.93 4.50
N PHE A 183 -5.01 8.40 3.29
CA PHE A 183 -5.43 7.05 2.99
C PHE A 183 -4.20 6.22 2.56
N CYS A 184 -4.03 5.02 3.12
CA CYS A 184 -2.96 4.10 2.76
C CYS A 184 -3.54 2.78 2.26
N HIS A 185 -3.08 2.33 1.10
CA HIS A 185 -3.20 0.93 0.70
C HIS A 185 -1.94 0.17 1.12
N ILE A 186 -2.09 -1.03 1.68
CA ILE A 186 -1.00 -1.88 2.15
C ILE A 186 -1.11 -3.27 1.47
N ASP A 187 0.00 -3.78 0.97
CA ASP A 187 0.05 -5.07 0.28
C ASP A 187 -0.07 -6.29 1.21
N ARG A 188 0.42 -6.16 2.45
CA ARG A 188 0.38 -7.21 3.47
C ARG A 188 -0.75 -7.01 4.48
N PRO A 189 -1.39 -8.11 4.93
CA PRO A 189 -2.36 -8.04 5.99
C PRO A 189 -1.72 -7.66 7.33
N TYR A 190 -2.54 -7.12 8.23
CA TYR A 190 -2.24 -6.90 9.63
C TYR A 190 -2.18 -8.23 10.39
N ALA A 191 -1.10 -8.97 10.14
CA ALA A 191 -0.79 -10.26 10.72
C ALA A 191 0.67 -10.28 11.22
N LYS A 192 1.02 -11.21 12.12
CA LYS A 192 2.39 -11.30 12.66
C LYS A 192 3.38 -11.88 11.65
N ASN A 193 2.92 -12.78 10.77
CA ASN A 193 3.76 -13.46 9.79
C ASN A 193 4.42 -12.51 8.77
N GLN A 194 3.77 -11.42 8.36
CA GLN A 194 4.42 -10.45 7.45
C GLN A 194 5.68 -9.81 8.00
N THR A 195 5.98 -9.91 9.30
CA THR A 195 7.27 -9.47 9.84
C THR A 195 8.45 -10.17 9.16
N VAL A 196 8.25 -11.39 8.67
CA VAL A 196 9.28 -12.14 7.93
C VAL A 196 9.17 -12.00 6.40
N GLU A 197 8.29 -11.13 5.92
CA GLU A 197 8.07 -10.84 4.49
C GLU A 197 8.51 -9.42 4.16
N SER A 198 8.76 -9.14 2.89
CA SER A 198 8.80 -7.77 2.39
C SER A 198 7.39 -7.18 2.32
N ALA A 199 7.28 -5.86 2.40
CA ALA A 199 5.98 -5.18 2.32
C ALA A 199 6.11 -3.76 1.78
N MET A 200 4.99 -3.25 1.26
CA MET A 200 4.83 -1.90 0.74
C MET A 200 3.49 -1.28 1.19
N ALA A 201 3.51 0.03 1.38
CA ALA A 201 2.30 0.83 1.55
C ALA A 201 2.35 2.08 0.65
N VAL A 202 1.24 2.36 -0.02
CA VAL A 202 1.04 3.56 -0.84
C VAL A 202 0.04 4.45 -0.13
N CYS A 203 0.52 5.58 0.39
CA CYS A 203 -0.24 6.53 1.19
C CYS A 203 -0.48 7.82 0.44
N ILE A 204 -1.74 8.13 0.16
CA ILE A 204 -2.21 9.28 -0.61
C ILE A 204 -2.69 10.35 0.37
N ASP A 205 -2.16 11.56 0.24
CA ASP A 205 -2.59 12.73 1.01
C ASP A 205 -3.64 13.51 0.19
N GLN A 206 -4.91 13.09 0.32
CA GLN A 206 -6.03 13.68 -0.41
C GLN A 206 -7.32 13.53 0.42
N ALA A 207 -7.95 14.67 0.69
CA ALA A 207 -9.05 14.77 1.66
C ALA A 207 -10.32 13.99 1.28
N ASP A 208 -10.69 13.97 0.00
CA ASP A 208 -11.92 13.31 -0.47
C ASP A 208 -11.81 11.78 -0.42
N ILE A 209 -10.65 11.24 -0.83
CA ILE A 209 -10.34 9.81 -0.71
C ILE A 209 -10.33 9.44 0.77
N PHE A 210 -9.62 10.21 1.59
CA PHE A 210 -9.60 9.99 3.03
C PHE A 210 -11.01 9.98 3.62
N ALA A 211 -11.85 10.98 3.31
CA ALA A 211 -13.19 11.11 3.86
C ALA A 211 -14.04 9.86 3.56
N ARG A 212 -14.02 9.39 2.31
CA ARG A 212 -14.77 8.18 1.89
C ARG A 212 -14.37 6.94 2.69
N PHE A 213 -13.07 6.70 2.88
CA PHE A 213 -12.61 5.56 3.66
C PHE A 213 -12.78 5.76 5.17
N ASN A 214 -12.73 7.00 5.62
CA ASN A 214 -12.95 7.34 7.02
C ASN A 214 -14.40 7.11 7.46
N ASP A 215 -15.37 7.32 6.56
CA ASP A 215 -16.78 6.99 6.77
C ASP A 215 -17.00 5.48 6.94
N ILE A 216 -16.32 4.66 6.13
CA ILE A 216 -16.31 3.19 6.29
C ILE A 216 -15.68 2.82 7.65
N ALA A 217 -14.62 3.53 8.04
CA ALA A 217 -13.90 3.37 9.30
C ALA A 217 -14.56 4.07 10.51
N ALA A 218 -15.89 4.30 10.47
CA ALA A 218 -16.61 4.99 11.55
C ALA A 218 -16.60 4.19 12.87
N GLN A 219 -16.69 2.85 12.79
CA GLN A 219 -16.69 1.98 13.95
C GLN A 219 -15.37 1.24 14.10
N VAL A 220 -14.76 1.35 15.28
CA VAL A 220 -13.51 0.68 15.63
C VAL A 220 -13.69 -0.19 16.86
N GLU A 221 -12.92 -1.26 16.94
CA GLU A 221 -12.90 -2.17 18.07
C GLU A 221 -12.49 -1.46 19.35
N ASN A 222 -12.96 -2.00 20.48
CA ASN A 222 -12.53 -1.54 21.78
C ASN A 222 -11.04 -1.82 21.95
N CYS A 223 -10.36 -0.92 22.66
CA CYS A 223 -8.96 -1.11 23.02
C CYS A 223 -8.82 -2.41 23.83
N PRO A 224 -7.78 -3.23 23.58
CA PRO A 224 -7.50 -4.38 24.42
C PRO A 224 -7.32 -3.93 25.86
N GLN A 225 -7.96 -4.63 26.80
CA GLN A 225 -7.76 -4.45 28.24
C GLN A 225 -6.33 -4.85 28.62
#